data_AF-A0A1E1WZG5-F1
#
_entry.id   AF-A0A1E1WZG5-F1
#
_cell.length_a   1.000
_cell.length_b   1.000
_cell.length_c   1.000
_cell.angle_alpha   90.00
_cell.angle_beta   90.00
_cell.angle_gamma   90.00
#
_symmetry.space_group_name_H-M   'P 1'
#
loop_
_entity.id
_entity.type
_entity.pdbx_description
1 polymer ?
#
loop_
_entity_poly.entity_id
_entity_poly.type
_entity_poly.pdbx_seq_one_letter_code
_entity_poly.pdbx_strand_id
1 'polypeptide(L)'
;CGVCSRGEARYRCPRCRTRYCSCECYRDHKQEEGRCVEPPAPAPETNSEPGYRYPTPDTVPPEKLCRLRESEALLEALRNGHLRALLRELDRSRDPERMLGCLMREPIFVEFADACLEAVGGGGGGISGGDENVS
;
A
#
# COMPACT_ATOMS: atom_id res chain seq x y z
N CYS A 1 39.15 7.66 -2.25
CA CYS A 1 38.89 7.58 -3.71
C CYS A 1 38.31 6.20 -3.98
N GLY A 2 37.12 6.07 -4.61
CA GLY A 2 36.52 4.77 -4.94
C GLY A 2 37.20 4.02 -6.09
N VAL A 3 38.20 4.64 -6.73
CA VAL A 3 38.95 4.08 -7.86
C VAL A 3 40.27 3.47 -7.38
N CYS A 4 41.09 4.25 -6.67
CA CYS A 4 42.45 3.86 -6.28
C CYS A 4 42.65 3.70 -4.76
N SER A 5 41.65 4.01 -3.93
CA SER A 5 41.68 3.93 -2.44
C SER A 5 42.81 4.69 -1.71
N ARG A 6 43.70 5.39 -2.43
CA ARG A 6 44.90 6.05 -1.87
C ARG A 6 44.72 7.53 -1.55
N GLY A 7 43.84 8.23 -2.27
CA GLY A 7 43.65 9.68 -2.14
C GLY A 7 42.27 10.07 -1.63
N GLU A 8 42.18 11.28 -1.06
CA GLU A 8 40.92 11.93 -0.72
C GLU A 8 40.07 12.13 -1.97
N ALA A 9 38.81 11.72 -1.92
CA ALA A 9 37.94 11.72 -3.09
C ALA A 9 37.26 13.08 -3.26
N ARG A 10 37.95 14.02 -3.92
CA ARG A 10 37.52 15.41 -4.12
C ARG A 10 36.47 15.61 -5.21
N TYR A 11 36.37 14.69 -6.17
CA TYR A 11 35.50 14.83 -7.34
C TYR A 11 34.50 13.68 -7.43
N ARG A 12 33.41 13.86 -8.20
CA ARG A 12 32.31 12.89 -8.34
C ARG A 12 31.95 12.66 -9.81
N CYS A 13 31.81 11.40 -10.19
CA CYS A 13 31.39 11.02 -11.54
C CYS A 13 29.90 11.35 -11.76
N PRO A 14 29.51 12.00 -12.88
CA PRO A 14 28.11 12.35 -13.16
C PRO A 14 27.23 11.14 -13.50
N ARG A 15 27.81 10.02 -13.97
CA ARG A 15 27.06 8.81 -14.40
C ARG A 15 26.75 7.85 -13.25
N CYS A 16 27.77 7.42 -12.51
CA CYS A 16 27.63 6.42 -11.45
C CYS A 16 27.75 7.00 -10.04
N ARG A 17 27.97 8.32 -9.91
CA ARG A 17 28.15 9.02 -8.62
C ARG A 17 29.37 8.59 -7.79
N THR A 18 30.25 7.74 -8.32
CA THR A 18 31.51 7.31 -7.68
C THR A 18 32.44 8.49 -7.44
N ARG A 19 33.05 8.56 -6.24
CA ARG A 19 33.98 9.63 -5.88
C ARG A 19 35.42 9.27 -6.27
N TYR A 20 36.17 10.20 -6.87
CA TYR A 20 37.55 10.00 -7.31
C TYR A 20 38.47 11.16 -6.87
N CYS A 21 39.79 10.92 -6.86
CA CYS A 21 40.77 11.91 -6.39
C CYS A 21 41.39 12.78 -7.49
N SER A 22 41.52 12.28 -8.72
CA SER A 22 42.16 13.00 -9.84
C SER A 22 41.59 12.59 -11.20
N CYS A 23 41.90 13.36 -12.25
CA CYS A 23 41.49 13.05 -13.63
C CYS A 23 42.00 11.68 -14.10
N GLU A 24 43.14 11.20 -13.61
CA GLU A 24 43.66 9.86 -13.91
C GLU A 24 42.71 8.77 -13.39
N CYS A 25 42.23 8.92 -12.15
CA CYS A 25 41.23 8.02 -11.59
C CYS A 25 39.89 8.11 -12.33
N TYR A 26 39.53 9.26 -12.89
CA TYR A 26 38.33 9.39 -13.72
C TYR A 26 38.46 8.65 -15.06
N ARG A 27 39.63 8.73 -15.71
CA ARG A 27 39.89 8.01 -16.98
C ARG A 27 39.90 6.51 -16.77
N ASP A 28 40.57 6.02 -15.75
CA ASP A 28 40.60 4.60 -15.36
C ASP A 28 39.18 4.06 -15.11
N HIS A 29 38.40 4.79 -14.30
CA HIS A 29 37.00 4.49 -14.04
C HIS A 29 36.08 4.50 -15.27
N LYS A 30 36.34 5.37 -16.26
CA LYS A 30 35.53 5.52 -17.48
C LYS A 30 35.95 4.55 -18.61
N GLN A 31 37.22 4.15 -18.64
CA GLN A 31 37.81 3.29 -19.68
C GLN A 31 37.50 1.82 -19.43
N GLU A 32 37.43 1.39 -18.18
CA GLU A 32 37.06 0.02 -17.82
C GLU A 32 35.52 -0.15 -17.92
N GLU A 33 35.07 -0.70 -19.05
CA GLU A 33 33.67 -1.07 -19.25
C GLU A 33 33.21 -2.00 -18.12
N GLY A 34 32.22 -1.56 -17.35
CA GLY A 34 31.71 -2.28 -16.17
C GLY A 34 32.03 -1.65 -14.82
N ARG A 35 32.93 -0.67 -14.72
CA ARG A 35 33.20 0.06 -13.45
C ARG A 35 32.36 1.33 -13.29
N CYS A 36 31.88 1.88 -14.40
CA CYS A 36 30.95 3.01 -14.44
C CYS A 36 29.54 2.51 -14.75
N VAL A 37 28.96 1.78 -13.79
CA VAL A 37 27.57 1.34 -13.86
C VAL A 37 26.70 2.44 -13.26
N GLU A 38 25.69 2.87 -14.01
CA GLU A 38 24.63 3.69 -13.45
C GLU A 38 23.96 2.89 -12.33
N PRO A 39 23.84 3.42 -11.10
CA PRO A 39 23.19 2.66 -10.04
C PRO A 39 21.80 2.25 -10.56
N PRO A 40 21.41 0.96 -10.40
CA PRO A 40 20.06 0.56 -10.73
C PRO A 40 19.12 1.54 -10.03
N ALA A 41 18.14 2.06 -10.77
CA ALA A 41 17.13 2.95 -10.22
C ALA A 41 16.69 2.36 -8.87
N PRO A 42 16.62 3.17 -7.79
CA PRO A 42 16.19 2.65 -6.51
C PRO A 42 14.89 1.89 -6.77
N ALA A 43 14.92 0.58 -6.51
CA ALA A 43 13.71 -0.23 -6.58
C ALA A 43 12.66 0.52 -5.76
N PRO A 44 11.42 0.65 -6.25
CA PRO A 44 10.40 1.39 -5.53
C PRO A 44 10.39 0.85 -4.11
N GLU A 45 10.77 1.72 -3.18
CA GLU A 45 10.88 1.37 -1.78
C GLU A 45 9.48 0.94 -1.39
N THR A 46 9.28 -0.38 -1.29
CA THR A 46 8.08 -0.97 -0.71
C THR A 46 8.28 -0.81 0.79
N ASN A 47 8.31 0.44 1.24
CA ASN A 47 8.14 0.81 2.63
C ASN A 47 6.63 0.72 2.91
N SER A 48 6.11 -0.51 2.79
CA SER A 48 4.75 -0.85 3.17
C SER A 48 4.77 -1.23 4.65
N GLU A 49 5.07 -0.26 5.51
CA GLU A 49 4.33 -0.20 6.76
C GLU A 49 2.88 0.02 6.33
N PRO A 50 1.92 -0.85 6.67
CA PRO A 50 0.50 -0.67 6.32
C PRO A 50 -0.11 0.43 7.22
N GLY A 51 0.51 1.60 7.25
CA GLY A 51 0.08 2.79 7.98
C GLY A 51 -0.22 3.88 6.98
N TYR A 52 -1.47 4.33 6.94
CA TYR A 52 -1.90 5.44 6.08
C TYR A 52 -0.98 6.65 6.31
N ARG A 53 -0.28 7.09 5.26
CA ARG A 53 0.70 8.19 5.31
C ARG A 53 0.12 9.50 5.83
N TYR A 54 -1.20 9.68 5.71
CA TYR A 54 -1.98 10.80 6.21
C TYR A 54 -3.34 10.28 6.70
N PRO A 55 -3.46 9.83 7.95
CA PRO A 55 -4.74 9.38 8.48
C PRO A 55 -5.68 10.58 8.65
N THR A 56 -6.86 10.50 8.03
CA THR A 56 -7.99 11.41 8.23
C THR A 56 -8.95 10.84 9.28
N PRO A 57 -9.87 11.64 9.86
CA PRO A 57 -10.93 11.11 10.72
C PRO A 57 -11.78 10.01 10.05
N ASP A 58 -11.87 10.02 8.72
CA ASP A 58 -12.55 9.00 7.91
C ASP A 58 -11.69 7.76 7.62
N THR A 59 -10.43 7.74 8.06
CA THR A 59 -9.53 6.60 7.85
C THR A 59 -9.76 5.54 8.93
N VAL A 60 -10.07 4.31 8.53
CA VAL A 60 -10.27 3.20 9.47
C VAL A 60 -8.91 2.78 10.07
N PRO A 61 -8.74 2.84 11.41
CA PRO A 61 -7.50 2.44 12.05
C PRO A 61 -7.24 0.94 11.93
N PRO A 62 -5.96 0.53 11.90
CA PRO A 62 -5.57 -0.87 11.69
C PRO A 62 -6.13 -1.82 12.76
N GLU A 63 -6.32 -1.36 14.00
CA GLU A 63 -6.93 -2.21 15.04
C GLU A 63 -8.39 -2.59 14.71
N LYS A 64 -9.14 -1.69 14.06
CA LYS A 64 -10.49 -1.99 13.60
C LYS A 64 -10.49 -2.86 12.34
N LEU A 65 -9.49 -2.71 11.47
CA LEU A 65 -9.32 -3.60 10.31
C LEU A 65 -9.06 -5.06 10.73
N CYS A 66 -8.45 -5.30 11.90
CA CYS A 66 -8.31 -6.66 12.42
C CYS A 66 -9.66 -7.33 12.71
N ARG A 67 -10.69 -6.57 13.11
CA ARG A 67 -12.05 -7.10 13.38
C ARG A 67 -12.74 -7.63 12.12
N LEU A 68 -12.39 -7.08 10.94
CA LEU A 68 -12.89 -7.57 9.67
C LEU A 68 -12.52 -9.04 9.42
N ARG A 69 -11.40 -9.50 10.00
CA ARG A 69 -10.94 -10.89 9.89
C ARG A 69 -11.79 -11.87 10.69
N GLU A 70 -12.42 -11.38 11.76
CA GLU A 70 -13.24 -12.18 12.68
C GLU A 70 -14.71 -12.22 12.24
N SER A 71 -15.13 -11.29 11.36
CA SER A 71 -16.50 -11.24 10.83
C SER A 71 -16.72 -12.34 9.78
N GLU A 72 -17.48 -13.37 10.18
CA GLU A 72 -17.84 -14.47 9.28
C GLU A 72 -18.71 -13.99 8.11
N ALA A 73 -19.64 -13.06 8.34
CA ALA A 73 -20.49 -12.46 7.30
C ALA A 73 -19.67 -11.77 6.20
N LEU A 74 -18.60 -11.06 6.58
CA LEU A 74 -17.69 -10.44 5.63
C LEU A 74 -16.90 -11.50 4.84
N LEU A 75 -16.40 -12.53 5.52
CA LEU A 75 -15.69 -13.63 4.86
C LEU A 75 -16.60 -14.38 3.88
N GLU A 76 -17.87 -14.57 4.21
CA GLU A 76 -18.89 -15.15 3.33
C GLU A 76 -19.13 -14.27 2.10
N ALA A 77 -19.31 -12.96 2.28
CA ALA A 77 -19.42 -12.03 1.16
C ALA A 77 -18.18 -12.11 0.23
N LEU A 78 -16.97 -12.21 0.81
CA LEU A 78 -15.72 -12.39 0.06
C LEU A 78 -15.58 -13.75 -0.64
N ARG A 79 -16.39 -14.76 -0.33
CA ARG A 79 -16.42 -16.02 -1.11
C ARG A 79 -16.92 -15.77 -2.54
N ASN A 80 -17.67 -14.69 -2.76
CA ASN A 80 -18.18 -14.34 -4.08
C ASN A 80 -17.04 -13.86 -5.00
N GLY A 81 -16.77 -14.64 -6.06
CA GLY A 81 -15.73 -14.34 -7.04
C GLY A 81 -15.97 -13.02 -7.80
N HIS A 82 -17.23 -12.63 -7.99
CA HIS A 82 -17.58 -11.37 -8.65
C HIS A 82 -17.22 -10.17 -7.78
N LEU A 83 -17.54 -10.21 -6.48
CA LEU A 83 -17.15 -9.17 -5.53
C LEU A 83 -15.62 -8.99 -5.50
N ARG A 84 -14.86 -10.09 -5.49
CA ARG A 84 -13.39 -10.03 -5.55
C ARG A 84 -12.88 -9.42 -6.85
N ALA A 85 -13.57 -9.62 -7.97
CA ALA A 85 -13.24 -8.98 -9.23
C ALA A 85 -13.50 -7.46 -9.15
N LEU A 86 -14.65 -7.05 -8.61
CA LEU A 86 -15.01 -5.65 -8.41
C LEU A 86 -14.00 -4.92 -7.49
N LEU A 87 -13.61 -5.55 -6.38
CA LEU A 87 -12.60 -4.99 -5.46
C LEU A 87 -11.24 -4.82 -6.14
N ARG A 88 -10.82 -5.77 -6.99
CA ARG A 88 -9.57 -5.64 -7.76
C ARG A 88 -9.67 -4.57 -8.84
N GLU A 89 -10.82 -4.42 -9.47
CA GLU A 89 -11.06 -3.38 -10.47
C GLU A 89 -11.01 -2.00 -9.80
N LEU A 90 -11.64 -1.85 -8.64
CA LEU A 90 -11.59 -0.64 -7.84
C LEU A 90 -10.15 -0.26 -7.45
N ASP A 91 -9.38 -1.22 -6.95
CA ASP A 91 -7.99 -1.03 -6.53
C ASP A 91 -7.06 -0.62 -7.69
N ARG A 92 -7.33 -1.12 -8.89
CA ARG A 92 -6.55 -0.81 -10.11
C ARG A 92 -7.07 0.40 -10.87
N SER A 93 -8.24 0.90 -10.52
CA SER A 93 -8.91 1.96 -11.26
C SER A 93 -8.16 3.29 -11.14
N ARG A 94 -8.18 4.06 -12.22
CA ARG A 94 -7.59 5.40 -12.26
C ARG A 94 -8.44 6.45 -11.52
N ASP A 95 -9.72 6.15 -11.34
CA ASP A 95 -10.74 7.01 -10.73
C ASP A 95 -11.60 6.22 -9.72
N PRO A 96 -11.03 5.85 -8.55
CA PRO A 96 -11.70 5.01 -7.57
C PRO A 96 -12.94 5.65 -6.97
N GLU A 97 -12.99 6.97 -6.82
CA GLU A 97 -14.16 7.68 -6.27
C GLU A 97 -15.40 7.49 -7.14
N ARG A 98 -15.25 7.63 -8.47
CA ARG A 98 -16.36 7.43 -9.41
C ARG A 98 -16.78 5.97 -9.49
N MET A 99 -15.80 5.06 -9.50
CA MET A 99 -16.07 3.63 -9.54
C MET A 99 -16.75 3.16 -8.25
N LEU A 100 -16.32 3.66 -7.09
CA LEU A 100 -16.94 3.39 -5.80
C LEU A 100 -18.41 3.82 -5.80
N GLY A 101 -18.74 4.98 -6.36
CA GLY A 101 -20.13 5.43 -6.51
C GLY A 101 -20.99 4.50 -7.37
N CYS A 102 -20.40 3.84 -8.38
CA CYS A 102 -21.08 2.81 -9.16
C CYS A 102 -21.21 1.50 -8.39
N LEU A 103 -20.16 1.08 -7.68
CA LEU A 103 -20.15 -0.15 -6.88
C LEU A 103 -21.15 -0.08 -5.73
N MET A 104 -21.36 1.09 -5.13
CA MET A 104 -22.39 1.31 -4.11
C MET A 104 -23.82 1.10 -4.62
N ARG A 105 -24.03 0.89 -5.92
CA ARG A 105 -25.34 0.50 -6.50
C ARG A 105 -25.47 -1.00 -6.69
N GLU A 106 -24.37 -1.74 -6.64
CA GLU A 106 -24.36 -3.19 -6.81
C GLU A 106 -24.72 -3.86 -5.48
N PRO A 107 -25.78 -4.69 -5.44
CA PRO A 107 -26.28 -5.26 -4.18
C PRO A 107 -25.22 -6.11 -3.46
N ILE A 108 -24.38 -6.81 -4.22
CA ILE A 108 -23.28 -7.63 -3.67
C ILE A 108 -22.17 -6.80 -2.99
N PHE A 109 -21.95 -5.57 -3.45
CA PHE A 109 -20.95 -4.67 -2.87
C PHE A 109 -21.52 -3.93 -1.67
N VAL A 110 -22.81 -3.59 -1.70
CA VAL A 110 -23.53 -3.02 -0.55
C VAL A 110 -23.54 -4.00 0.62
N GLU A 111 -23.86 -5.29 0.39
CA GLU A 111 -23.83 -6.32 1.43
C GLU A 111 -22.43 -6.45 2.07
N PHE A 112 -21.38 -6.40 1.23
CA PHE A 112 -20.00 -6.38 1.70
C PHE A 112 -19.65 -5.13 2.52
N ALA A 113 -20.05 -3.95 2.05
CA ALA A 113 -19.79 -2.68 2.72
C ALA A 113 -20.50 -2.63 4.08
N ASP A 114 -21.75 -3.08 4.14
CA ASP A 114 -22.54 -3.18 5.37
C ASP A 114 -21.86 -4.11 6.38
N ALA A 115 -21.42 -5.31 5.95
CA ALA A 115 -20.67 -6.23 6.80
C ALA A 115 -19.34 -5.65 7.32
N CYS A 116 -18.67 -4.81 6.52
CA CYS A 116 -17.46 -4.09 6.95
C CYS A 116 -17.77 -3.00 7.99
N LEU A 117 -18.83 -2.24 7.75
CA LEU A 117 -19.26 -1.16 8.63
C LEU A 117 -19.76 -1.70 9.96
N GLU A 118 -20.46 -2.83 9.98
CA GLU A 118 -20.86 -3.53 11.22
C GLU A 118 -19.63 -3.98 12.03
N ALA A 119 -18.64 -4.57 11.37
CA ALA A 119 -17.42 -5.06 12.03
C ALA A 119 -16.54 -3.92 12.60
N VAL A 120 -16.48 -2.77 11.92
CA VAL A 120 -15.64 -1.60 12.28
C VAL A 120 -16.38 -0.62 13.19
N GLY A 121 -17.69 -0.48 12.98
CA GLY A 121 -18.60 0.44 13.64
C GLY A 121 -19.14 -0.06 14.97
N GLY A 122 -18.76 -1.27 15.42
CA GLY A 122 -19.14 -1.88 16.69
C GLY A 122 -19.13 -0.91 17.88
N GLY A 123 -20.29 -0.31 18.09
CA GLY A 123 -20.55 0.81 18.99
C GLY A 123 -22.03 1.17 18.96
N GLY A 124 -22.90 0.24 19.38
CA GLY A 124 -24.28 0.54 19.77
C GLY A 124 -25.36 -0.12 18.90
N GLY A 125 -25.58 -1.41 19.11
CA GLY A 125 -26.72 -2.14 18.52
C GLY A 125 -27.09 -3.40 19.30
N GLY A 126 -26.78 -3.45 20.61
CA GLY A 126 -27.37 -4.42 21.50
C GLY A 126 -28.84 -4.09 21.69
N ILE A 127 -29.72 -4.64 20.87
CA ILE A 127 -31.06 -5.00 21.33
C ILE A 127 -30.96 -6.38 21.98
N SER A 128 -30.50 -6.36 23.22
CA SER A 128 -30.81 -7.42 24.18
C SER A 128 -32.32 -7.47 24.38
N GLY A 129 -32.84 -8.69 24.58
CA GLY A 129 -34.25 -9.04 24.57
C GLY A 129 -35.21 -8.09 25.28
N GLY A 130 -36.38 -7.95 24.67
CA GLY A 130 -37.62 -7.62 25.34
C GLY A 130 -38.59 -8.78 25.09
N ASP A 131 -38.68 -9.63 26.10
CA ASP A 131 -39.65 -10.67 26.41
C ASP A 131 -40.90 -10.84 25.53
N GLU A 132 -41.07 -12.10 25.15
CA GLU A 132 -42.31 -12.87 25.17
C GLU A 132 -43.34 -12.43 26.26
N ASN A 133 -44.63 -12.41 25.88
CA ASN A 133 -45.82 -12.61 26.74
C ASN A 133 -46.53 -11.41 27.44
N VAL A 134 -47.87 -11.52 27.39
CA VAL A 134 -48.96 -10.87 28.16
C VAL A 134 -49.60 -9.66 27.46
N SER A 135 -50.90 -9.61 27.12
CA SER A 135 -52.08 -10.43 27.46
C SER A 135 -53.15 -10.30 26.39
#